data_AF-A0A2V7U9E3-F1
#
_entry.id   AF-A0A2V7U9E3-F1
#
_cell.length_a   1.000
_cell.length_b   1.000
_cell.length_c   1.000
_cell.angle_alpha   90.00
_cell.angle_beta   90.00
_cell.angle_gamma   90.00
#
_symmetry.space_group_name_H-M   'P 1'
#
loop_
_entity.id
_entity.type
_entity.pdbx_description
1 polymer ?
#
loop_
_entity_poly.entity_id
_entity_poly.type
_entity_poly.pdbx_seq_one_letter_code
_entity_poly.pdbx_strand_id
1 'polypeptide(L)'
;MCNQKLIGAQRFNAAWGGDAGIEAERPWEFISPRDYNGHGTHTSSTAGGNHGVAATGAAAAFGSISGMAPQARVAMYKALWSTQDASTASGFTSDLVAAIDQAVADGVDVINYSISGTTTNFLEPVQVAYLFAADAGVFVACSAGNSGPTTSTVAHPGPWLTTVAAGTHNRNGEGSVTLLNGTTYSGASVATAVGPAPLIDSTAAGLTGADPTAVSLCFAAVDNGGAPALDPAKVAGKIVVCDRGINARVNKSLAVQQAGGVGMILLNTGPNSLNADFHFVPTVHLSDAVRAAVHAYASPRASRRAARCAPATATC
;
A
#
# COMPACT_ATOMS: atom_id res chain seq x y z
N MET A 1 18.99 -14.31 12.27
CA MET A 1 18.65 -15.70 12.66
C MET A 1 18.10 -16.38 11.42
N CYS A 2 18.81 -17.39 10.91
CA CYS A 2 18.50 -18.11 9.67
C CYS A 2 18.01 -19.53 10.00
N ASN A 3 17.38 -20.18 9.03
CA ASN A 3 16.98 -21.59 9.07
C ASN A 3 17.05 -22.18 7.66
N GLN A 4 16.50 -23.38 7.46
CA GLN A 4 16.51 -24.02 6.14
C GLN A 4 15.63 -23.31 5.11
N LYS A 5 14.79 -22.35 5.49
CA LYS A 5 13.96 -21.57 4.56
C LYS A 5 14.59 -20.21 4.27
N LEU A 6 14.81 -19.42 5.31
CA LEU A 6 15.56 -18.17 5.29
C LEU A 6 17.02 -18.49 5.55
N ILE A 7 17.80 -18.69 4.48
CA ILE A 7 19.18 -19.19 4.58
C ILE A 7 20.22 -18.08 4.79
N GLY A 8 19.90 -16.85 4.37
CA GLY A 8 20.76 -15.68 4.51
C GLY A 8 19.95 -14.45 4.90
N ALA A 9 20.53 -13.57 5.72
CA ALA A 9 19.91 -12.31 6.10
C ALA A 9 20.99 -11.28 6.41
N GLN A 10 21.05 -10.20 5.61
CA GLN A 10 22.05 -9.15 5.67
C GLN A 10 21.37 -7.76 5.64
N ARG A 11 22.08 -6.73 6.09
CA ARG A 11 21.63 -5.33 6.05
C ARG A 11 22.73 -4.41 5.54
N PHE A 12 22.33 -3.37 4.81
CA PHE A 12 23.22 -2.41 4.16
C PHE A 12 22.82 -1.01 4.62
N ASN A 13 23.75 -0.34 5.29
CA ASN A 13 23.57 0.98 5.90
C ASN A 13 24.84 1.81 5.92
N ALA A 14 25.83 1.48 5.08
CA ALA A 14 27.11 2.18 5.11
C ALA A 14 26.93 3.66 4.77
N ALA A 15 26.06 3.97 3.80
CA ALA A 15 25.76 5.35 3.42
C ALA A 15 24.93 6.12 4.45
N TRP A 16 24.23 5.41 5.34
CA TRP A 16 23.59 6.01 6.51
C TRP A 16 24.59 6.31 7.64
N GLY A 17 25.89 6.05 7.50
CA GLY A 17 26.86 6.15 8.59
C GLY A 17 26.91 4.90 9.47
N GLY A 18 26.46 3.75 8.95
CA GLY A 18 26.42 2.48 9.67
C GLY A 18 25.33 2.44 10.73
N ASP A 19 25.55 1.59 11.74
CA ASP A 19 24.56 1.34 12.79
C ASP A 19 24.25 2.59 13.61
N ALA A 20 25.27 3.39 13.93
CA ALA A 20 25.12 4.63 14.68
C ALA A 20 24.26 5.68 13.95
N GLY A 21 24.38 5.77 12.62
CA GLY A 21 23.59 6.73 11.85
C GLY A 21 22.14 6.28 11.67
N ILE A 22 21.89 4.98 11.51
CA ILE A 22 20.51 4.46 11.59
C ILE A 22 19.91 4.72 12.97
N GLU A 23 20.64 4.47 14.05
CA GLU A 23 20.16 4.71 15.42
C GLU A 23 19.80 6.18 15.65
N ALA A 24 20.64 7.10 15.15
CA ALA A 24 20.43 8.54 15.29
C ALA A 24 19.24 9.07 14.48
N GLU A 25 19.11 8.65 13.21
CA GLU A 25 18.08 9.17 12.31
C GLU A 25 16.76 8.42 12.39
N ARG A 26 16.80 7.13 12.80
CA ARG A 26 15.67 6.20 12.79
C ARG A 26 15.69 5.29 14.03
N PRO A 27 15.57 5.83 15.25
CA PRO A 27 15.69 5.07 16.50
C PRO A 27 14.61 3.98 16.69
N TRP A 28 13.53 4.01 15.91
CA TRP A 28 12.48 2.97 15.92
C TRP A 28 12.83 1.75 15.06
N GLU A 29 13.79 1.86 14.14
CA GLU A 29 14.15 0.79 13.21
C GLU A 29 14.97 -0.31 13.90
N PHE A 30 14.91 -1.50 13.34
CA PHE A 30 15.78 -2.58 13.78
C PHE A 30 17.12 -2.49 13.06
N ILE A 31 18.20 -2.25 13.82
CA ILE A 31 19.59 -2.30 13.34
C ILE A 31 20.02 -3.75 13.08
N SER A 32 19.28 -4.41 12.19
CA SER A 32 19.42 -5.81 11.81
C SER A 32 18.67 -6.03 10.49
N PRO A 33 18.79 -7.20 9.86
CA PRO A 33 17.99 -7.56 8.69
C PRO A 33 16.47 -7.71 8.97
N ARG A 34 16.01 -7.52 10.22
CA ARG A 34 14.58 -7.59 10.55
C ARG A 34 13.82 -6.48 9.83
N ASP A 35 12.71 -6.86 9.20
CA ASP A 35 11.80 -5.95 8.52
C ASP A 35 10.91 -5.23 9.55
N TYR A 36 10.98 -3.91 9.57
CA TYR A 36 10.09 -3.04 10.36
C TYR A 36 8.84 -2.63 9.56
N ASN A 37 8.99 -2.47 8.25
CA ASN A 37 7.96 -1.92 7.38
C ASN A 37 6.89 -2.97 7.00
N GLY A 38 7.31 -4.21 6.77
CA GLY A 38 6.46 -5.33 6.34
C GLY A 38 6.49 -5.57 4.82
N HIS A 39 6.89 -4.58 4.02
CA HIS A 39 6.97 -4.72 2.56
C HIS A 39 7.91 -5.85 2.12
N GLY A 40 9.08 -5.98 2.73
CA GLY A 40 10.04 -7.05 2.40
C GLY A 40 9.52 -8.44 2.78
N THR A 41 8.81 -8.54 3.90
CA THR A 41 8.14 -9.78 4.32
C THR A 41 7.02 -10.16 3.35
N HIS A 42 6.22 -9.19 2.90
CA HIS A 42 5.15 -9.41 1.93
C HIS A 42 5.69 -9.92 0.57
N THR A 43 6.70 -9.25 0.00
CA THR A 43 7.25 -9.63 -1.31
C THR A 43 7.99 -10.96 -1.27
N SER A 44 8.81 -11.20 -0.24
CA SER A 44 9.52 -12.48 -0.09
C SER A 44 8.58 -13.66 0.13
N SER A 45 7.49 -13.49 0.89
CA SER A 45 6.48 -14.53 1.07
C SER A 45 5.66 -14.80 -0.20
N THR A 46 5.43 -13.78 -1.04
CA THR A 46 4.78 -13.94 -2.35
C THR A 46 5.66 -14.76 -3.30
N ALA A 47 6.95 -14.45 -3.37
CA ALA A 47 7.88 -15.15 -4.27
C ALA A 47 8.16 -16.58 -3.79
N GLY A 48 8.50 -16.73 -2.51
CA GLY A 48 9.03 -17.97 -1.95
C GLY A 48 8.51 -18.29 -0.56
N GLY A 49 7.29 -17.92 -0.16
CA GLY A 49 6.69 -18.36 1.10
C GLY A 49 6.40 -19.86 1.13
N ASN A 50 6.47 -20.50 2.30
CA ASN A 50 6.20 -21.94 2.45
C ASN A 50 4.77 -22.31 2.01
N HIS A 51 4.58 -23.58 1.64
CA HIS A 51 3.31 -24.08 1.15
C HIS A 51 2.28 -24.24 2.28
N GLY A 52 1.06 -23.79 2.04
CA GLY A 52 -0.10 -24.11 2.88
C GLY A 52 -0.09 -23.45 4.26
N VAL A 53 0.62 -22.33 4.41
CA VAL A 53 0.71 -21.61 5.69
C VAL A 53 -0.63 -20.92 5.96
N ALA A 54 -1.23 -21.17 7.13
CA ALA A 54 -2.46 -20.49 7.52
C ALA A 54 -2.21 -18.97 7.70
N ALA A 55 -2.97 -18.15 6.98
CA ALA A 55 -3.00 -16.71 7.19
C ALA A 55 -3.66 -16.41 8.56
N THR A 56 -3.19 -15.35 9.21
CA THR A 56 -3.65 -14.95 10.55
C THR A 56 -4.04 -13.48 10.59
N GLY A 57 -4.62 -13.04 11.71
CA GLY A 57 -5.08 -11.66 11.88
C GLY A 57 -6.17 -11.28 10.87
N ALA A 58 -6.11 -10.06 10.34
CA ALA A 58 -7.08 -9.58 9.35
C ALA A 58 -7.09 -10.41 8.04
N ALA A 59 -5.98 -11.09 7.74
CA ALA A 59 -5.83 -11.92 6.54
C ALA A 59 -6.36 -13.35 6.72
N ALA A 60 -6.85 -13.75 7.90
CA ALA A 60 -7.31 -15.11 8.17
C ALA A 60 -8.43 -15.58 7.21
N ALA A 61 -9.22 -14.64 6.67
CA ALA A 61 -10.25 -14.93 5.67
C ALA A 61 -9.70 -15.54 4.37
N PHE A 62 -8.40 -15.37 4.08
CA PHE A 62 -7.76 -15.98 2.92
C PHE A 62 -7.37 -17.45 3.11
N GLY A 63 -7.53 -18.00 4.33
CA GLY A 63 -7.21 -19.39 4.63
C GLY A 63 -5.71 -19.67 4.51
N SER A 64 -5.34 -20.74 3.80
CA SER A 64 -3.95 -21.12 3.58
C SER A 64 -3.34 -20.42 2.37
N ILE A 65 -2.16 -19.85 2.53
CA ILE A 65 -1.40 -19.14 1.50
C ILE A 65 -0.06 -19.84 1.22
N SER A 66 0.46 -19.64 0.00
CA SER A 66 1.72 -20.20 -0.48
C SER A 66 2.43 -19.18 -1.37
N GLY A 67 3.77 -19.19 -1.38
CA GLY A 67 4.52 -18.46 -2.39
C GLY A 67 4.49 -19.15 -3.76
N MET A 68 4.96 -18.46 -4.80
CA MET A 68 5.05 -19.01 -6.16
C MET A 68 6.02 -20.21 -6.23
N ALA A 69 7.12 -20.16 -5.49
CA ALA A 69 8.09 -21.26 -5.36
C ALA A 69 8.23 -21.69 -3.88
N PRO A 70 7.31 -22.51 -3.34
CA PRO A 70 7.26 -22.77 -1.90
C PRO A 70 8.47 -23.44 -1.29
N GLN A 71 9.27 -24.16 -2.09
CA GLN A 71 10.49 -24.84 -1.66
C GLN A 71 11.77 -24.03 -1.93
N ALA A 72 11.68 -22.90 -2.62
CA ALA A 72 12.83 -22.02 -2.85
C ALA A 72 13.41 -21.54 -1.51
N ARG A 73 14.74 -21.40 -1.45
CA ARG A 73 15.40 -20.79 -0.30
C ARG A 73 15.35 -19.27 -0.45
N VAL A 74 15.26 -18.56 0.66
CA VAL A 74 15.19 -17.10 0.68
C VAL A 74 16.45 -16.55 1.33
N ALA A 75 17.08 -15.58 0.69
CA ALA A 75 18.14 -14.75 1.26
C ALA A 75 17.66 -13.30 1.25
N MET A 76 17.76 -12.62 2.39
CA MET A 76 17.26 -11.25 2.57
C MET A 76 18.40 -10.24 2.61
N TYR A 77 18.29 -9.20 1.80
CA TYR A 77 19.26 -8.10 1.71
C TYR A 77 18.53 -6.78 2.01
N LYS A 78 18.51 -6.36 3.29
CA LYS A 78 17.81 -5.14 3.72
C LYS A 78 18.64 -3.90 3.38
N ALA A 79 18.19 -3.09 2.43
CA ALA A 79 18.83 -1.83 2.06
C ALA A 79 17.87 -0.62 2.13
N LEU A 80 16.63 -0.84 2.59
CA LEU A 80 15.66 0.23 2.87
C LEU A 80 15.38 0.29 4.37
N TRP A 81 15.16 1.51 4.85
CA TRP A 81 14.92 1.85 6.23
C TRP A 81 13.61 2.64 6.33
N SER A 82 12.74 2.18 7.22
CA SER A 82 11.34 2.61 7.30
C SER A 82 11.16 3.94 8.02
N THR A 83 10.13 4.70 7.63
CA THR A 83 9.55 5.75 8.49
C THR A 83 8.93 5.15 9.74
N GLN A 84 8.77 5.95 10.80
CA GLN A 84 8.30 5.50 12.11
C GLN A 84 6.89 4.90 12.08
N ASP A 85 6.03 5.42 11.22
CA ASP A 85 4.67 4.94 11.01
C ASP A 85 4.60 3.72 10.07
N ALA A 86 5.74 3.20 9.62
CA ALA A 86 5.85 2.11 8.64
C ALA A 86 5.15 2.37 7.29
N SER A 87 4.81 3.62 6.96
CA SER A 87 4.09 3.93 5.73
C SER A 87 4.97 3.90 4.48
N THR A 88 6.26 4.23 4.63
CA THR A 88 7.23 4.23 3.53
C THR A 88 8.61 3.79 4.03
N ALA A 89 9.51 3.49 3.10
CA ALA A 89 10.91 3.20 3.41
C ALA A 89 11.81 3.78 2.32
N SER A 90 13.04 4.13 2.68
CA SER A 90 14.03 4.67 1.74
C SER A 90 15.43 4.11 2.01
N GLY A 91 16.26 4.13 0.98
CA GLY A 91 17.65 3.66 1.03
C GLY A 91 18.51 4.50 0.11
N PHE A 92 19.80 4.58 0.41
CA PHE A 92 20.77 5.23 -0.47
C PHE A 92 21.13 4.31 -1.63
N THR A 93 21.35 4.89 -2.82
CA THR A 93 21.72 4.15 -4.03
C THR A 93 22.93 3.25 -3.83
N SER A 94 23.95 3.69 -3.09
CA SER A 94 25.15 2.88 -2.82
C SER A 94 24.87 1.65 -1.94
N ASP A 95 23.97 1.75 -0.96
CA ASP A 95 23.58 0.59 -0.14
C ASP A 95 22.73 -0.39 -0.96
N LEU A 96 21.90 0.11 -1.88
CA LEU A 96 21.13 -0.72 -2.82
C LEU A 96 22.03 -1.47 -3.80
N VAL A 97 23.04 -0.80 -4.37
CA VAL A 97 24.04 -1.44 -5.24
C VAL A 97 24.85 -2.48 -4.46
N ALA A 98 25.33 -2.14 -3.26
CA ALA A 98 26.06 -3.09 -2.42
C ALA A 98 25.22 -4.34 -2.07
N ALA A 99 23.91 -4.18 -1.86
CA ALA A 99 23.00 -5.29 -1.63
C ALA A 99 22.87 -6.20 -2.85
N ILE A 100 22.78 -5.64 -4.06
CA ILE A 100 22.72 -6.39 -5.33
C ILE A 100 24.04 -7.14 -5.55
N ASP A 101 25.17 -6.44 -5.44
CA ASP A 101 26.50 -7.03 -5.65
C ASP A 101 26.76 -8.18 -4.66
N GLN A 102 26.39 -8.00 -3.39
CA GLN A 102 26.53 -9.05 -2.38
C GLN A 102 25.61 -10.24 -2.68
N ALA A 103 24.38 -10.01 -3.17
CA ALA A 103 23.49 -11.10 -3.55
C ALA A 103 24.08 -11.94 -4.70
N VAL A 104 24.65 -11.29 -5.71
CA VAL A 104 25.34 -11.99 -6.81
C VAL A 104 26.56 -12.76 -6.28
N ALA A 105 27.37 -12.15 -5.42
CA ALA A 105 28.54 -12.79 -4.81
C ALA A 105 28.19 -14.00 -3.94
N ASP A 106 27.05 -13.96 -3.25
CA ASP A 106 26.52 -15.07 -2.46
C ASP A 106 25.94 -16.21 -3.33
N GLY A 107 25.82 -15.99 -4.65
CA GLY A 107 25.38 -16.99 -5.62
C GLY A 107 23.86 -17.19 -5.66
N VAL A 108 23.06 -16.12 -5.50
CA VAL A 108 21.61 -16.22 -5.67
C VAL A 108 21.24 -16.52 -7.12
N ASP A 109 20.21 -17.33 -7.34
CA ASP A 109 19.71 -17.64 -8.69
C ASP A 109 18.79 -16.53 -9.24
N VAL A 110 18.04 -15.87 -8.35
CA VAL A 110 17.00 -14.90 -8.68
C VAL A 110 17.03 -13.72 -7.70
N ILE A 111 16.96 -12.50 -8.23
CA ILE A 111 16.72 -11.27 -7.47
C ILE A 111 15.29 -10.79 -7.74
N ASN A 112 14.47 -10.73 -6.69
CA ASN A 112 13.20 -10.01 -6.72
C ASN A 112 13.39 -8.61 -6.13
N TYR A 113 13.22 -7.58 -6.95
CA TYR A 113 13.41 -6.19 -6.56
C TYR A 113 12.12 -5.38 -6.72
N SER A 114 11.45 -5.11 -5.60
CA SER A 114 10.17 -4.41 -5.56
C SER A 114 10.32 -3.00 -4.96
N ILE A 115 11.26 -2.23 -5.49
CA ILE A 115 11.55 -0.85 -5.04
C ILE A 115 11.50 0.03 -6.28
N SER A 116 11.14 1.32 -6.11
CA SER A 116 11.15 2.30 -7.20
C SER A 116 12.49 2.36 -7.93
N GLY A 117 12.47 2.73 -9.20
CA GLY A 117 13.66 2.93 -10.02
C GLY A 117 13.47 4.02 -11.07
N THR A 118 14.51 4.33 -11.82
CA THR A 118 14.45 5.28 -12.93
C THR A 118 13.46 4.86 -14.01
N THR A 119 12.91 5.84 -14.73
CA THR A 119 12.08 5.64 -15.93
C THR A 119 12.83 5.95 -17.23
N THR A 120 14.03 6.54 -17.15
CA THR A 120 14.72 7.11 -18.33
C THR A 120 16.21 6.79 -18.41
N ASN A 121 16.88 6.43 -17.31
CA ASN A 121 18.34 6.33 -17.26
C ASN A 121 18.83 4.88 -17.16
N PHE A 122 19.27 4.32 -18.28
CA PHE A 122 19.84 2.97 -18.35
C PHE A 122 21.20 2.82 -17.63
N LEU A 123 21.85 3.93 -17.30
CA LEU A 123 23.19 3.95 -16.70
C LEU A 123 23.17 4.43 -15.24
N GLU A 124 22.00 4.52 -14.59
CA GLU A 124 22.00 4.74 -13.14
C GLU A 124 22.66 3.54 -12.42
N PRO A 125 23.32 3.75 -11.26
CA PRO A 125 24.13 2.70 -10.63
C PRO A 125 23.39 1.38 -10.38
N VAL A 126 22.10 1.44 -10.00
CA VAL A 126 21.29 0.24 -9.79
C VAL A 126 21.00 -0.51 -11.10
N GLN A 127 20.78 0.19 -12.21
CA GLN A 127 20.60 -0.45 -13.53
C GLN A 127 21.88 -1.14 -13.98
N VAL A 128 23.03 -0.51 -13.75
CA VAL A 128 24.35 -1.09 -14.06
C VAL A 128 24.64 -2.32 -13.17
N ALA A 129 24.30 -2.27 -11.88
CA ALA A 129 24.42 -3.44 -11.00
C ALA A 129 23.58 -4.63 -11.52
N TYR A 130 22.38 -4.38 -12.04
CA TYR A 130 21.58 -5.43 -12.66
C TYR A 130 22.16 -5.97 -13.97
N LEU A 131 22.84 -5.14 -14.76
CA LEU A 131 23.52 -5.61 -15.96
C LEU A 131 24.57 -6.66 -15.57
N PHE A 132 25.36 -6.40 -14.54
CA PHE A 132 26.36 -7.35 -14.05
C PHE A 132 25.73 -8.56 -13.36
N ALA A 133 24.61 -8.41 -12.65
CA ALA A 133 23.86 -9.54 -12.12
C ALA A 133 23.38 -10.48 -13.24
N ALA A 134 22.81 -9.90 -14.30
CA ALA A 134 22.35 -10.67 -15.47
C ALA A 134 23.53 -11.33 -16.22
N ASP A 135 24.66 -10.63 -16.38
CA ASP A 135 25.89 -11.18 -16.98
C ASP A 135 26.46 -12.35 -16.16
N ALA A 136 26.33 -12.30 -14.83
CA ALA A 136 26.67 -13.40 -13.93
C ALA A 136 25.65 -14.56 -13.94
N GLY A 137 24.58 -14.47 -14.74
CA GLY A 137 23.55 -15.51 -14.86
C GLY A 137 22.43 -15.43 -13.83
N VAL A 138 22.33 -14.34 -13.06
CA VAL A 138 21.26 -14.12 -12.07
C VAL A 138 20.04 -13.50 -12.76
N PHE A 139 18.86 -14.12 -12.60
CA PHE A 139 17.62 -13.58 -13.14
C PHE A 139 17.09 -12.44 -12.27
N VAL A 140 16.84 -11.27 -12.85
CA VAL A 140 16.36 -10.09 -12.11
C VAL A 140 14.93 -9.74 -12.51
N ALA A 141 14.02 -9.79 -11.52
CA ALA A 141 12.64 -9.35 -11.64
C ALA A 141 12.42 -8.03 -10.89
N CYS A 142 11.99 -6.99 -11.60
CA CYS A 142 11.78 -5.65 -11.07
C CYS A 142 10.31 -5.21 -11.23
N SER A 143 9.76 -4.46 -10.28
CA SER A 143 8.42 -3.89 -10.42
C SER A 143 8.39 -2.72 -11.41
N ALA A 144 7.42 -2.66 -12.33
CA ALA A 144 7.27 -1.54 -13.29
C ALA A 144 6.93 -0.18 -12.63
N GLY A 145 6.64 -0.16 -11.34
CA GLY A 145 6.24 1.04 -10.60
C GLY A 145 4.72 1.24 -10.55
N ASN A 146 4.29 2.14 -9.67
CA ASN A 146 2.86 2.40 -9.37
C ASN A 146 2.41 3.80 -9.82
N SER A 147 3.18 4.46 -10.69
CA SER A 147 2.97 5.86 -11.11
C SER A 147 2.08 6.02 -12.33
N GLY A 148 1.45 4.94 -12.81
CA GLY A 148 0.45 5.00 -13.87
C GLY A 148 -0.79 5.83 -13.48
N PRO A 149 -1.76 6.03 -14.40
CA PRO A 149 -1.93 5.30 -15.67
C PRO A 149 -1.44 6.06 -16.91
N THR A 150 -0.81 7.22 -16.74
CA THR A 150 -0.37 8.03 -17.88
C THR A 150 0.81 7.39 -18.61
N THR A 151 1.01 7.77 -19.86
CA THR A 151 2.07 7.25 -20.73
C THR A 151 3.46 7.48 -20.13
N SER A 152 4.38 6.55 -20.40
CA SER A 152 5.82 6.68 -20.08
C SER A 152 6.13 6.75 -18.57
N THR A 153 5.41 5.96 -17.76
CA THR A 153 5.57 5.88 -16.30
C THR A 153 6.25 4.60 -15.81
N VAL A 154 6.63 3.69 -16.73
CA VAL A 154 7.30 2.42 -16.42
C VAL A 154 8.72 2.67 -15.92
N ALA A 155 9.06 2.11 -14.76
CA ALA A 155 10.40 2.12 -14.18
C ALA A 155 11.23 0.90 -14.63
N HIS A 156 12.53 0.94 -14.36
CA HIS A 156 13.52 -0.10 -14.69
C HIS A 156 13.57 -0.41 -16.19
N PRO A 157 14.07 0.53 -17.01
CA PRO A 157 14.03 0.40 -18.46
C PRO A 157 15.10 -0.57 -19.01
N GLY A 158 16.06 -1.04 -18.19
CA GLY A 158 17.15 -1.91 -18.62
C GLY A 158 16.69 -3.16 -19.39
N PRO A 159 17.22 -3.44 -20.60
CA PRO A 159 16.79 -4.59 -21.41
C PRO A 159 17.23 -5.95 -20.85
N TRP A 160 18.13 -5.96 -19.86
CA TRP A 160 18.59 -7.15 -19.12
C TRP A 160 17.66 -7.53 -17.97
N LEU A 161 16.54 -6.83 -17.79
CA LEU A 161 15.59 -7.01 -16.69
C LEU A 161 14.29 -7.63 -17.16
N THR A 162 13.63 -8.37 -16.26
CA THR A 162 12.19 -8.62 -16.38
C THR A 162 11.44 -7.58 -15.56
N THR A 163 10.93 -6.56 -16.24
CA THR A 163 10.11 -5.50 -15.62
C THR A 163 8.63 -5.90 -15.62
N VAL A 164 8.05 -6.05 -14.43
CA VAL A 164 6.76 -6.70 -14.19
C VAL A 164 5.67 -5.66 -13.90
N ALA A 165 4.62 -5.63 -14.72
CA ALA A 165 3.41 -4.85 -14.47
C ALA A 165 2.44 -5.59 -13.53
N ALA A 166 1.52 -4.86 -12.90
CA ALA A 166 0.49 -5.44 -12.03
C ALA A 166 -0.83 -5.62 -12.79
N GLY A 167 -1.43 -6.81 -12.66
CA GLY A 167 -2.77 -7.13 -13.16
C GLY A 167 -3.71 -7.55 -12.04
N THR A 168 -5.01 -7.46 -12.27
CA THR A 168 -6.03 -8.00 -11.36
C THR A 168 -6.28 -9.48 -11.64
N HIS A 169 -6.84 -10.19 -10.66
CA HIS A 169 -7.28 -11.58 -10.81
C HIS A 169 -8.76 -11.74 -10.43
N ASN A 170 -9.29 -12.95 -10.58
CA ASN A 170 -10.70 -13.25 -10.31
C ASN A 170 -11.08 -13.36 -8.82
N ARG A 171 -10.11 -13.31 -7.90
CA ARG A 171 -10.36 -13.26 -6.44
C ARG A 171 -10.33 -11.81 -5.96
N ASN A 172 -11.47 -11.20 -5.68
CA ASN A 172 -11.48 -9.80 -5.24
C ASN A 172 -12.14 -9.70 -3.87
N GLY A 173 -11.59 -8.82 -3.02
CA GLY A 173 -12.39 -8.28 -1.93
C GLY A 173 -13.45 -7.40 -2.56
N GLU A 174 -14.68 -7.90 -2.67
CA GLU A 174 -15.80 -7.16 -3.23
C GLU A 174 -16.64 -6.54 -2.11
N GLY A 175 -16.96 -5.27 -2.27
CA GLY A 175 -17.85 -4.54 -1.40
C GLY A 175 -18.85 -3.71 -2.18
N SER A 176 -19.91 -3.30 -1.52
CA SER A 176 -20.92 -2.43 -2.11
C SER A 176 -21.32 -1.32 -1.15
N VAL A 177 -21.64 -0.16 -1.71
CA VAL A 177 -22.33 0.93 -1.03
C VAL A 177 -23.75 0.97 -1.52
N THR A 178 -24.73 0.76 -0.62
CA THR A 178 -26.15 0.97 -0.90
C THR A 178 -26.60 2.26 -0.22
N LEU A 179 -27.08 3.21 -1.04
CA LEU A 179 -27.66 4.47 -0.59
C LEU A 179 -29.13 4.26 -0.17
N LEU A 180 -29.69 5.14 0.67
CA LEU A 180 -31.09 5.02 1.10
C LEU A 180 -32.11 5.18 -0.05
N ASN A 181 -31.71 5.75 -1.19
CA ASN A 181 -32.56 5.82 -2.38
C ASN A 181 -32.59 4.49 -3.18
N GLY A 182 -31.92 3.44 -2.69
CA GLY A 182 -31.85 2.11 -3.32
C GLY A 182 -30.70 1.95 -4.31
N THR A 183 -30.01 3.01 -4.71
CA THR A 183 -28.85 2.92 -5.61
C THR A 183 -27.72 2.16 -4.93
N THR A 184 -27.16 1.17 -5.63
CA THR A 184 -26.02 0.37 -5.14
C THR A 184 -24.84 0.51 -6.08
N TYR A 185 -23.66 0.79 -5.51
CA TYR A 185 -22.39 0.85 -6.23
C TYR A 185 -21.47 -0.26 -5.74
N SER A 186 -20.88 -1.00 -6.68
CA SER A 186 -19.92 -2.05 -6.37
C SER A 186 -18.49 -1.52 -6.44
N GLY A 187 -17.62 -2.04 -5.59
CA GLY A 187 -16.20 -1.70 -5.55
C GLY A 187 -15.40 -2.69 -4.73
N ALA A 188 -14.22 -2.26 -4.28
CA ALA A 188 -13.29 -3.10 -3.54
C ALA A 188 -13.47 -2.94 -2.03
N SER A 189 -13.55 -4.05 -1.29
CA SER A 189 -13.59 -4.10 0.17
C SER A 189 -13.26 -5.49 0.72
N VAL A 190 -12.58 -5.53 1.86
CA VAL A 190 -12.45 -6.73 2.71
C VAL A 190 -13.09 -6.52 4.08
N ALA A 191 -13.92 -5.48 4.23
CA ALA A 191 -14.47 -5.06 5.51
C ALA A 191 -15.74 -5.82 5.90
N THR A 192 -16.04 -5.80 7.19
CA THR A 192 -17.36 -6.14 7.72
C THR A 192 -18.38 -5.06 7.35
N ALA A 193 -19.66 -5.43 7.30
CA ALA A 193 -20.72 -4.47 6.97
C ALA A 193 -20.90 -3.40 8.07
N VAL A 194 -21.20 -2.16 7.66
CA VAL A 194 -21.60 -1.06 8.55
C VAL A 194 -22.81 -0.33 8.00
N GLY A 195 -23.66 0.13 8.92
CA GLY A 195 -24.84 0.93 8.62
C GLY A 195 -26.15 0.12 8.53
N PRO A 196 -27.26 0.76 8.12
CA PRO A 196 -27.34 2.13 7.60
C PRO A 196 -26.90 3.17 8.64
N ALA A 197 -26.04 4.11 8.24
CA ALA A 197 -25.55 5.19 9.09
C ALA A 197 -25.50 6.51 8.30
N PRO A 198 -25.63 7.68 8.94
CA PRO A 198 -25.67 8.93 8.22
C PRO A 198 -24.44 9.13 7.34
N LEU A 199 -24.60 9.73 6.16
CA LEU A 199 -23.53 9.96 5.20
C LEU A 199 -23.11 11.44 5.19
N ILE A 200 -21.81 11.70 5.13
CA ILE A 200 -21.27 13.06 5.00
C ILE A 200 -20.17 13.13 3.95
N ASP A 201 -20.19 14.18 3.15
CA ASP A 201 -19.11 14.52 2.23
C ASP A 201 -17.93 15.12 3.01
N SER A 202 -16.70 14.66 2.75
CA SER A 202 -15.52 15.17 3.46
C SER A 202 -15.38 16.69 3.34
N THR A 203 -15.73 17.29 2.19
CA THR A 203 -15.65 18.75 1.98
C THR A 203 -16.53 19.57 2.94
N ALA A 204 -17.57 18.96 3.51
CA ALA A 204 -18.42 19.56 4.53
C ALA A 204 -18.05 19.13 5.97
N ALA A 205 -17.05 18.27 6.13
CA ALA A 205 -16.68 17.62 7.38
C ALA A 205 -15.37 18.16 8.00
N GLY A 206 -14.69 19.10 7.35
CA GLY A 206 -13.41 19.65 7.82
C GLY A 206 -13.51 20.52 9.07
N LEU A 207 -12.40 20.60 9.81
CA LEU A 207 -12.19 21.60 10.87
C LEU A 207 -12.25 23.03 10.29
N THR A 208 -12.63 24.00 11.12
CA THR A 208 -12.64 25.41 10.72
C THR A 208 -11.22 25.86 10.32
N GLY A 209 -11.07 26.37 9.11
CA GLY A 209 -9.77 26.82 8.58
C GLY A 209 -8.84 25.70 8.10
N ALA A 210 -9.30 24.45 8.09
CA ALA A 210 -8.52 23.35 7.52
C ALA A 210 -8.33 23.52 6.01
N ASP A 211 -7.17 23.08 5.52
CA ASP A 211 -6.88 23.08 4.08
C ASP A 211 -7.92 22.25 3.32
N PRO A 212 -8.59 22.81 2.29
CA PRO A 212 -9.64 22.10 1.56
C PRO A 212 -9.17 20.79 0.90
N THR A 213 -7.90 20.72 0.49
CA THR A 213 -7.32 19.51 -0.11
C THR A 213 -7.13 18.44 0.96
N ALA A 214 -6.55 18.80 2.11
CA ALA A 214 -6.39 17.90 3.25
C ALA A 214 -7.74 17.35 3.74
N VAL A 215 -8.78 18.19 3.74
CA VAL A 215 -10.15 17.79 4.09
C VAL A 215 -10.73 16.83 3.05
N SER A 216 -10.68 17.18 1.76
CA SER A 216 -11.21 16.32 0.68
C SER A 216 -10.57 14.93 0.69
N LEU A 217 -9.24 14.91 0.91
CA LEU A 217 -8.43 13.71 0.99
C LEU A 217 -8.45 13.04 2.37
N CYS A 218 -9.22 13.54 3.34
CA CYS A 218 -9.32 12.99 4.69
C CYS A 218 -7.95 12.72 5.33
N PHE A 219 -7.12 13.75 5.45
CA PHE A 219 -5.80 13.60 6.06
C PHE A 219 -5.93 13.23 7.55
N ALA A 220 -5.20 12.18 7.95
CA ALA A 220 -5.06 11.81 9.35
C ALA A 220 -4.06 12.73 10.06
N ALA A 221 -4.01 12.67 11.38
CA ALA A 221 -3.01 13.41 12.17
C ALA A 221 -1.57 13.22 11.67
N VAL A 222 -1.23 11.99 11.26
CA VAL A 222 0.10 11.64 10.72
C VAL A 222 0.42 12.32 9.38
N ASP A 223 -0.61 12.66 8.61
CA ASP A 223 -0.46 13.34 7.30
C ASP A 223 -0.59 14.87 7.44
N ASN A 224 -0.95 15.40 8.61
CA ASN A 224 -1.41 16.78 8.78
C ASN A 224 -0.89 17.45 10.07
N GLY A 225 0.41 17.34 10.32
CA GLY A 225 1.08 18.09 11.40
C GLY A 225 0.59 17.74 12.81
N GLY A 226 0.07 16.54 13.02
CA GLY A 226 -0.38 16.04 14.32
C GLY A 226 -1.88 16.20 14.60
N ALA A 227 -2.67 16.79 13.71
CA ALA A 227 -4.12 16.93 13.88
C ALA A 227 -4.89 16.41 12.65
N PRO A 228 -5.95 15.59 12.80
CA PRO A 228 -6.75 15.15 11.66
C PRO A 228 -7.46 16.35 10.99
N ALA A 229 -7.64 16.30 9.67
CA ALA A 229 -8.31 17.37 8.95
C ALA A 229 -9.84 17.40 9.19
N LEU A 230 -10.40 16.28 9.65
CA LEU A 230 -11.83 16.08 9.86
C LEU A 230 -12.27 16.55 11.25
N ASP A 231 -13.42 17.24 11.31
CA ASP A 231 -14.05 17.73 12.53
C ASP A 231 -14.87 16.62 13.20
N PRO A 232 -14.50 16.18 14.42
CA PRO A 232 -15.23 15.14 15.15
C PRO A 232 -16.71 15.48 15.37
N ALA A 233 -17.06 16.75 15.57
CA ALA A 233 -18.45 17.18 15.79
C ALA A 233 -19.32 16.97 14.53
N LYS A 234 -18.70 16.95 13.35
CA LYS A 234 -19.39 16.74 12.07
C LYS A 234 -19.38 15.27 11.65
N VAL A 235 -18.37 14.50 12.04
CA VAL A 235 -18.12 13.13 11.56
C VAL A 235 -18.61 12.03 12.49
N ALA A 236 -18.70 12.28 13.80
CA ALA A 236 -19.05 11.24 14.77
C ALA A 236 -20.33 10.46 14.37
N GLY A 237 -20.22 9.13 14.33
CA GLY A 237 -21.33 8.22 13.99
C GLY A 237 -21.70 8.15 12.50
N LYS A 238 -20.93 8.80 11.60
CA LYS A 238 -21.24 8.88 10.17
C LYS A 238 -20.30 8.05 9.30
N ILE A 239 -20.76 7.73 8.09
CA ILE A 239 -19.92 7.26 7.00
C ILE A 239 -19.43 8.49 6.22
N VAL A 240 -18.12 8.55 5.96
CA VAL A 240 -17.49 9.70 5.30
C VAL A 240 -17.11 9.37 3.86
N VAL A 241 -17.43 10.25 2.92
CA VAL A 241 -16.95 10.17 1.53
C VAL A 241 -15.61 10.89 1.43
N CYS A 242 -14.55 10.19 1.08
CA CYS A 242 -13.19 10.71 0.94
C CYS A 242 -12.65 10.50 -0.48
N ASP A 243 -11.90 11.46 -0.99
CA ASP A 243 -11.21 11.32 -2.28
C ASP A 243 -9.85 10.61 -2.12
N ARG A 244 -9.49 9.78 -3.10
CA ARG A 244 -8.12 9.29 -3.27
C ARG A 244 -7.21 10.44 -3.70
N GLY A 245 -5.96 10.41 -3.25
CA GLY A 245 -4.97 11.42 -3.62
C GLY A 245 -3.58 11.02 -3.17
N ILE A 246 -2.81 12.04 -2.76
CA ILE A 246 -1.37 11.91 -2.49
C ILE A 246 -1.02 11.19 -1.19
N ASN A 247 -1.93 11.15 -0.21
CA ASN A 247 -1.71 10.46 1.07
C ASN A 247 -2.21 9.01 1.03
N ALA A 248 -1.70 8.18 1.94
CA ALA A 248 -1.99 6.75 1.98
C ALA A 248 -3.49 6.48 2.13
N ARG A 249 -4.02 5.54 1.33
CA ARG A 249 -5.46 5.18 1.33
C ARG A 249 -5.94 4.74 2.72
N VAL A 250 -5.09 3.99 3.43
CA VAL A 250 -5.40 3.49 4.78
C VAL A 250 -5.43 4.64 5.80
N ASN A 251 -4.53 5.63 5.70
CA ASN A 251 -4.53 6.80 6.59
C ASN A 251 -5.84 7.60 6.50
N LYS A 252 -6.52 7.60 5.35
CA LYS A 252 -7.84 8.24 5.21
C LYS A 252 -8.87 7.63 6.16
N SER A 253 -8.88 6.30 6.26
CA SER A 253 -9.76 5.60 7.21
C SER A 253 -9.35 5.82 8.66
N LEU A 254 -8.06 6.06 8.93
CA LEU A 254 -7.59 6.46 10.26
C LEU A 254 -8.13 7.84 10.63
N ALA A 255 -8.13 8.81 9.70
CA ALA A 255 -8.72 10.13 9.94
C ALA A 255 -10.20 10.05 10.30
N VAL A 256 -10.94 9.20 9.58
CA VAL A 256 -12.36 8.93 9.87
C VAL A 256 -12.53 8.33 11.26
N GLN A 257 -11.70 7.35 11.64
CA GLN A 257 -11.70 6.76 12.97
C GLN A 257 -11.39 7.79 14.07
N GLN A 258 -10.34 8.61 13.87
CA GLN A 258 -9.91 9.68 14.78
C GLN A 258 -11.02 10.72 15.01
N ALA A 259 -11.85 10.99 14.00
CA ALA A 259 -13.00 11.87 14.08
C ALA A 259 -14.30 11.17 14.54
N GLY A 260 -14.24 9.89 14.94
CA GLY A 260 -15.38 9.12 15.46
C GLY A 260 -16.36 8.61 14.39
N GLY A 261 -15.96 8.63 13.12
CA GLY A 261 -16.74 8.08 12.02
C GLY A 261 -16.77 6.54 12.05
N VAL A 262 -17.83 5.96 11.48
CA VAL A 262 -18.09 4.51 11.56
C VAL A 262 -17.76 3.78 10.26
N GLY A 263 -17.51 4.50 9.16
CA GLY A 263 -17.17 3.91 7.87
C GLY A 263 -16.69 4.95 6.86
N MET A 264 -16.13 4.48 5.76
CA MET A 264 -15.62 5.34 4.69
C MET A 264 -16.04 4.84 3.31
N ILE A 265 -16.30 5.78 2.39
CA ILE A 265 -16.36 5.52 0.96
C ILE A 265 -15.16 6.23 0.35
N LEU A 266 -14.23 5.47 -0.22
CA LEU A 266 -13.05 6.02 -0.90
C LEU A 266 -13.35 6.11 -2.40
N LEU A 267 -13.12 7.27 -3.01
CA LEU A 267 -13.39 7.50 -4.43
C LEU A 267 -12.09 7.77 -5.20
N ASN A 268 -11.88 7.07 -6.30
CA ASN A 268 -10.85 7.48 -7.26
C ASN A 268 -11.20 8.84 -7.88
N THR A 269 -10.21 9.71 -8.05
CA THR A 269 -10.39 11.05 -8.67
C THR A 269 -10.19 11.05 -10.20
N GLY A 270 -9.73 9.92 -10.75
CA GLY A 270 -9.63 9.63 -12.18
C GLY A 270 -9.40 8.12 -12.39
N PRO A 271 -9.27 7.64 -13.64
CA PRO A 271 -9.14 6.22 -13.94
C PRO A 271 -7.98 5.58 -13.17
N ASN A 272 -8.27 4.64 -12.28
CA ASN A 272 -7.27 3.96 -11.48
C ASN A 272 -7.80 2.61 -10.97
N SER A 273 -6.89 1.79 -10.46
CA SER A 273 -7.21 0.54 -9.76
C SER A 273 -8.09 0.78 -8.53
N LEU A 274 -8.87 -0.25 -8.18
CA LEU A 274 -9.55 -0.37 -6.90
C LEU A 274 -8.77 -1.35 -6.03
N ASN A 275 -8.61 -1.02 -4.75
CA ASN A 275 -7.73 -1.74 -3.84
C ASN A 275 -8.52 -2.07 -2.58
N ALA A 276 -8.65 -3.37 -2.28
CA ALA A 276 -9.32 -3.82 -1.07
C ALA A 276 -8.34 -3.81 0.12
N ASP A 277 -7.90 -2.61 0.52
CA ASP A 277 -6.96 -2.45 1.64
C ASP A 277 -7.63 -2.81 2.98
N PHE A 278 -6.80 -3.19 3.96
CA PHE A 278 -7.26 -3.29 5.34
C PHE A 278 -7.33 -1.89 5.97
N HIS A 279 -8.55 -1.42 6.21
CA HIS A 279 -8.83 -0.07 6.72
C HIS A 279 -9.14 -0.07 8.23
N PHE A 280 -8.96 1.09 8.87
CA PHE A 280 -9.27 1.31 10.30
C PHE A 280 -10.77 1.40 10.60
N VAL A 281 -11.57 1.71 9.58
CA VAL A 281 -13.04 1.62 9.60
C VAL A 281 -13.51 0.87 8.36
N PRO A 282 -14.69 0.21 8.40
CA PRO A 282 -15.25 -0.41 7.21
C PRO A 282 -15.29 0.53 6.01
N THR A 283 -14.68 0.10 4.91
CA THR A 283 -14.43 0.96 3.75
C THR A 283 -14.77 0.24 2.45
N VAL A 284 -15.40 0.95 1.51
CA VAL A 284 -15.54 0.51 0.12
C VAL A 284 -14.82 1.51 -0.78
N HIS A 285 -13.93 1.01 -1.63
CA HIS A 285 -13.21 1.80 -2.64
C HIS A 285 -13.94 1.70 -3.98
N LEU A 286 -14.45 2.83 -4.46
CA LEU A 286 -15.23 2.95 -5.69
C LEU A 286 -14.45 3.70 -6.79
N SER A 287 -14.81 3.42 -8.04
CA SER A 287 -14.20 4.03 -9.23
C SER A 287 -14.56 5.51 -9.38
N ASP A 288 -13.78 6.22 -10.18
CA ASP A 288 -14.01 7.63 -10.53
C ASP A 288 -15.34 7.84 -11.27
N ALA A 289 -15.81 6.83 -12.02
CA ALA A 289 -17.08 6.88 -12.75
C ALA A 289 -18.30 7.22 -11.88
N VAL A 290 -18.29 6.87 -10.59
CA VAL A 290 -19.41 7.11 -9.66
C VAL A 290 -19.14 8.28 -8.71
N ARG A 291 -17.95 8.89 -8.78
CA ARG A 291 -17.49 9.94 -7.86
C ARG A 291 -18.46 11.11 -7.77
N ALA A 292 -18.81 11.70 -8.90
CA ALA A 292 -19.71 12.86 -8.94
C ALA A 292 -21.09 12.55 -8.31
N ALA A 293 -21.65 11.37 -8.58
CA ALA A 293 -22.95 10.97 -8.05
C ALA A 293 -22.92 10.74 -6.53
N VAL A 294 -21.86 10.10 -6.02
CA VAL A 294 -21.71 9.84 -4.57
C VAL A 294 -21.50 11.14 -3.79
N HIS A 295 -20.65 12.05 -4.26
CA HIS A 295 -20.49 13.38 -3.64
C HIS A 295 -21.79 14.19 -3.68
N ALA A 296 -22.49 14.21 -4.81
CA ALA A 296 -23.77 14.91 -4.93
C ALA A 296 -24.80 14.40 -3.91
N TYR A 297 -24.85 13.07 -3.69
CA TYR A 297 -25.73 12.48 -2.69
C TYR A 297 -25.31 12.80 -1.24
N ALA A 298 -24.01 12.85 -0.95
CA ALA A 298 -23.47 13.16 0.37
C ALA A 298 -23.55 14.66 0.74
N SER A 299 -23.80 15.54 -0.24
CA SER A 299 -23.83 16.99 -0.10
C SER A 299 -24.84 17.51 0.94
N PRO A 300 -24.51 18.60 1.69
CA PRO A 300 -25.38 19.34 2.62
C PRO A 300 -26.81 19.63 2.16
N ARG A 301 -27.06 19.64 0.85
CA ARG A 301 -28.37 19.99 0.27
C ARG A 301 -29.33 18.80 0.08
N ALA A 302 -28.88 17.57 0.28
CA ALA A 302 -29.71 16.36 0.14
C ALA A 302 -30.53 16.08 1.42
N SER A 303 -31.83 15.75 1.25
CA SER A 303 -32.85 15.72 2.31
C SER A 303 -32.83 14.48 3.23
N ARG A 304 -32.13 13.40 2.87
CA ARG A 304 -31.82 12.25 3.75
C ARG A 304 -30.53 11.58 3.29
N ARG A 305 -29.57 11.44 4.21
CA ARG A 305 -28.22 10.95 3.91
C ARG A 305 -27.88 9.80 4.82
N ALA A 306 -28.07 8.57 4.34
CA ALA A 306 -27.44 7.42 4.96
C ALA A 306 -27.00 6.45 3.86
N ALA A 307 -25.99 5.65 4.19
CA ALA A 307 -25.54 4.57 3.35
C ALA A 307 -25.30 3.33 4.22
N ARG A 308 -25.30 2.17 3.58
CA ARG A 308 -24.79 0.93 4.12
C ARG A 308 -23.61 0.49 3.28
N CYS A 309 -22.49 0.21 3.93
CA CYS A 309 -21.36 -0.48 3.31
C CYS A 309 -21.44 -1.95 3.70
N ALA A 310 -21.34 -2.86 2.75
CA ALA A 310 -21.39 -4.29 3.00
C ALA A 310 -20.40 -5.02 2.08
N PRO A 311 -19.87 -6.19 2.48
CA PRO A 311 -19.25 -7.09 1.52
C PRO A 311 -20.28 -7.45 0.44
N ALA A 312 -19.85 -7.60 -0.80
CA ALA A 312 -20.73 -8.08 -1.85
C ALA A 312 -21.14 -9.53 -1.50
N THR A 313 -22.44 -9.82 -1.57
CA THR A 313 -22.89 -11.21 -1.54
C THR A 313 -22.48 -11.86 -2.86
N ALA A 314 -21.31 -12.49 -2.88
CA ALA A 314 -20.94 -13.40 -3.93
C ALA A 314 -21.82 -14.66 -3.81
N THR A 315 -22.93 -14.69 -4.54
CA THR A 315 -23.52 -15.98 -4.95
C THR A 315 -22.57 -16.56 -5.99
N CYS A 316 -21.69 -17.47 -5.55
CA CYS A 316 -21.10 -18.48 -6.42
C CYS A 316 -22.12 -19.60 -6.64
#